data_AF-A0A9W8DY59-F1
#
_entry.id   AF-A0A9W8DY59-F1
#
_cell.length_a   1.000
_cell.length_b   1.000
_cell.length_c   1.000
_cell.angle_alpha   90.00
_cell.angle_beta   90.00
_cell.angle_gamma   90.00
#
_symmetry.space_group_name_H-M   'P 1'
#
loop_
_entity.id
_entity.type
_entity.pdbx_description
1 polymer ?
#
loop_
_entity_poly.entity_id
_entity_poly.type
_entity_poly.pdbx_seq_one_letter_code
_entity_poly.pdbx_strand_id
1 'polypeptide(L)'
;TQVVSSAQDIPAVARQAYADNTKTSRNVLRWEEPPRNVLIIKKPQDEATNAALVNVAQWLHETFPEINIILEADVAHSFLDTLPFTYIIPENTMDEYTRTVDFVITLGGDGTVLHVSSLFPQAMPPVISFSMGTLGFLLPFHIHHFREALTRLICGQEISLLLRMRLACSMHQSNGEPIAWHGKASTTYPVMNEVHVHRGRFPHLTSIDCYVDNEFLTNAVADGLIVGTPTGSTAYSLSAGG
;
A
#
# COMPACT_ATOMS: atom_id res chain seq x y z
N THR A 1 8.17 17.27 26.58
CA THR A 1 6.78 17.25 26.10
C THR A 1 6.78 16.85 24.64
N GLN A 2 6.87 15.57 24.30
CA GLN A 2 6.67 15.12 22.92
C GLN A 2 5.88 13.84 23.00
N VAL A 3 4.57 14.02 23.02
CA VAL A 3 3.61 12.94 23.15
C VAL A 3 3.66 12.20 21.81
N VAL A 4 4.23 11.01 21.84
CA VAL A 4 3.89 9.97 20.86
C VAL A 4 2.47 9.56 21.20
N SER A 5 1.49 10.34 20.74
CA SER A 5 0.08 10.13 21.07
C SER A 5 -0.35 8.82 20.41
N SER A 6 -0.95 7.95 21.20
CA SER A 6 -1.56 6.72 20.67
C SER A 6 -2.59 7.09 19.60
N ALA A 7 -2.73 6.28 18.55
CA ALA A 7 -3.70 6.46 17.47
C ALA A 7 -5.17 6.62 17.94
N GLN A 8 -5.44 6.37 19.23
CA GLN A 8 -6.72 6.63 19.90
C GLN A 8 -7.09 8.13 19.95
N ASP A 9 -6.12 9.04 19.91
CA ASP A 9 -6.35 10.49 19.92
C ASP A 9 -6.60 11.09 18.52
N ILE A 10 -6.52 10.27 17.46
CA ILE A 10 -6.66 10.70 16.07
C ILE A 10 -8.13 10.58 15.62
N PRO A 11 -8.69 11.62 14.96
CA PRO A 11 -10.03 11.55 14.38
C PRO A 11 -10.19 10.37 13.43
N ALA A 12 -11.40 9.81 13.32
CA ALA A 12 -11.70 8.78 12.32
C ALA A 12 -11.58 9.32 10.88
N VAL A 13 -11.41 8.40 9.92
CA VAL A 13 -11.28 8.68 8.48
C VAL A 13 -12.34 9.69 8.00
N ALA A 14 -11.89 10.73 7.32
CA ALA A 14 -12.71 11.73 6.65
C ALA A 14 -13.56 11.07 5.55
N ARG A 15 -14.81 11.52 5.40
CA ARG A 15 -15.70 10.95 4.37
C ARG A 15 -15.18 11.26 2.96
N GLN A 16 -15.17 10.23 2.12
CA GLN A 16 -14.70 10.29 0.75
C GLN A 16 -15.83 9.89 -0.19
N ALA A 17 -15.96 10.61 -1.30
CA ALA A 17 -16.86 10.25 -2.38
C ALA A 17 -16.03 9.86 -3.61
N TYR A 18 -16.27 8.65 -4.12
CA TYR A 18 -15.77 8.19 -5.41
C TYR A 18 -16.84 8.45 -6.45
N ALA A 19 -16.51 9.26 -7.46
CA ALA A 19 -17.40 9.52 -8.57
C ALA A 19 -16.86 8.89 -9.85
N ASP A 20 -17.68 8.09 -10.51
CA ASP A 20 -17.42 7.63 -11.87
C ASP A 20 -17.67 8.78 -12.83
N ASN A 21 -16.61 9.29 -13.47
CA ASN A 21 -16.79 10.22 -14.57
C ASN A 21 -17.17 9.43 -15.84
N THR A 22 -18.48 9.29 -16.06
CA THR A 22 -19.08 8.56 -17.19
C THR A 22 -18.64 9.06 -18.57
N LYS A 23 -18.02 10.25 -18.66
CA LYS A 23 -17.51 10.82 -19.92
C LYS A 23 -16.06 10.46 -20.25
N THR A 24 -15.25 10.08 -19.26
CA THR A 24 -13.80 9.86 -19.44
C THR A 24 -13.32 8.47 -19.01
N SER A 25 -14.21 7.62 -18.50
CA SER A 25 -13.87 6.31 -17.92
C SER A 25 -12.79 6.41 -16.83
N ARG A 26 -12.70 7.56 -16.15
CA ARG A 26 -11.76 7.81 -15.06
C ARG A 26 -12.51 7.99 -13.76
N ASN A 27 -12.07 7.26 -12.75
CA ASN A 27 -12.51 7.47 -11.37
C ASN A 27 -11.94 8.81 -10.89
N VAL A 28 -12.72 9.61 -10.18
CA VAL A 28 -12.27 10.88 -9.61
C VAL A 28 -12.42 10.83 -8.10
N LEU A 29 -11.37 11.24 -7.38
CA LEU A 29 -11.43 11.45 -5.93
C LEU A 29 -12.04 12.82 -5.64
N ARG A 30 -13.05 12.84 -4.76
CA ARG A 30 -13.52 14.06 -4.11
C ARG A 30 -13.65 13.83 -2.61
N TRP A 31 -13.09 14.75 -1.84
CA TRP A 31 -13.25 14.79 -0.39
C TRP A 31 -14.61 15.40 -0.05
N GLU A 32 -15.46 14.68 0.70
CA GLU A 32 -16.67 15.29 1.28
C GLU A 32 -16.29 16.17 2.48
N GLU A 33 -15.28 15.71 3.22
CA GLU A 33 -14.62 16.43 4.32
C GLU A 33 -13.11 16.49 4.03
N PRO A 34 -12.43 17.61 4.29
CA PRO A 34 -10.99 17.71 4.09
C PRO A 34 -10.23 16.57 4.80
N PRO A 35 -9.20 15.98 4.16
CA PRO A 35 -8.41 14.93 4.79
C PRO A 35 -7.63 15.51 5.97
N ARG A 36 -7.57 14.77 7.07
CA ARG A 36 -6.92 15.15 8.33
C ARG A 36 -5.77 14.22 8.69
N ASN A 37 -5.71 13.02 8.13
CA ASN A 37 -4.77 12.00 8.58
C ASN A 37 -4.02 11.40 7.40
N VAL A 38 -2.70 11.59 7.38
CA VAL A 38 -1.84 11.04 6.33
C VAL A 38 -0.87 10.03 6.91
N LEU A 39 -0.77 8.86 6.29
CA LEU A 39 0.29 7.91 6.55
C LEU A 39 1.43 8.13 5.56
N ILE A 40 2.67 8.27 6.05
CA ILE A 40 3.85 8.33 5.18
C ILE A 40 4.65 7.04 5.31
N ILE A 41 4.76 6.32 4.19
CA ILE A 41 5.54 5.09 4.07
C ILE A 41 6.77 5.37 3.21
N LYS A 42 7.95 4.97 3.68
CA LYS A 42 9.19 5.12 2.92
C LYS A 42 9.89 3.78 2.73
N LYS A 43 10.79 3.72 1.74
CA LYS A 43 11.73 2.61 1.63
C LYS A 43 12.59 2.54 2.92
N PRO A 44 12.79 1.34 3.50
CA PRO A 44 13.65 1.19 4.66
C PRO A 44 15.12 1.40 4.29
N GLN A 45 15.93 1.83 5.26
CA GLN A 45 17.40 1.89 5.17
C GLN A 45 17.94 2.64 3.93
N ASP A 46 17.30 3.73 3.53
CA ASP A 46 17.65 4.50 2.33
C ASP A 46 17.73 6.00 2.66
N GLU A 47 18.94 6.57 2.56
CA GLU A 47 19.20 7.95 2.99
C GLU A 47 18.41 8.99 2.18
N ALA A 48 18.23 8.77 0.87
CA ALA A 48 17.46 9.67 0.03
C ALA A 48 16.00 9.72 0.49
N THR A 49 15.38 8.56 0.76
CA THR A 49 14.01 8.52 1.29
C THR A 49 13.89 9.07 2.71
N ASN A 50 14.93 8.96 3.54
CA ASN A 50 14.96 9.58 4.87
C ASN A 50 14.92 11.11 4.75
N ALA A 51 15.75 11.69 3.88
CA ALA A 51 15.75 13.13 3.64
C ALA A 51 14.42 13.62 3.05
N ALA A 52 13.83 12.84 2.13
CA ALA A 52 12.52 13.14 1.56
C ALA A 52 11.39 13.07 2.61
N LEU A 53 11.41 12.07 3.50
CA LEU A 53 10.45 11.95 4.59
C LEU A 53 10.46 13.22 5.44
N VAL A 54 11.64 13.66 5.88
CA VAL A 54 11.79 14.87 6.69
C VAL A 54 11.26 16.09 5.94
N ASN A 55 11.64 16.28 4.67
CA ASN A 55 11.20 17.43 3.87
C ASN A 55 9.67 17.46 3.68
N VAL A 56 9.08 16.32 3.33
CA VAL A 56 7.63 16.20 3.11
C VAL A 56 6.87 16.41 4.41
N ALA A 57 7.30 15.77 5.50
CA ALA A 57 6.63 15.88 6.80
C ALA A 57 6.71 17.30 7.37
N GLN A 58 7.87 17.96 7.31
CA GLN A 58 8.01 19.35 7.74
C GLN A 58 7.15 20.30 6.90
N TRP A 59 7.17 20.16 5.57
CA TRP A 59 6.34 20.98 4.71
C TRP A 59 4.84 20.80 4.96
N LEU A 60 4.38 19.55 5.14
CA LEU A 60 2.99 19.25 5.48
C LEU A 60 2.59 19.90 6.81
N HIS A 61 3.43 19.77 7.83
CA HIS A 61 3.17 20.35 9.14
C HIS A 61 3.09 21.89 9.10
N GLU A 62 3.97 22.54 8.34
CA GLU A 62 4.00 24.00 8.19
C GLU A 62 2.84 24.53 7.33
N THR A 63 2.47 23.82 6.26
CA THR A 63 1.49 24.30 5.27
C THR A 63 0.06 23.90 5.62
N PHE A 64 -0.12 22.74 6.24
CA PHE A 64 -1.41 22.14 6.58
C PHE A 64 -1.41 21.68 8.05
N PRO A 65 -1.46 22.61 9.01
CA PRO A 65 -1.35 22.29 10.44
C PRO A 65 -2.49 21.41 10.98
N GLU A 66 -3.60 21.29 10.24
CA GLU A 66 -4.72 20.39 10.58
C GLU A 66 -4.47 18.93 10.19
N ILE A 67 -3.41 18.64 9.42
CA ILE A 67 -3.05 17.29 9.01
C ILE A 67 -2.16 16.63 10.06
N ASN A 68 -2.67 15.54 10.63
CA ASN A 68 -1.94 14.60 11.46
C ASN A 68 -1.07 13.70 10.59
N ILE A 69 0.23 13.72 10.84
CA ILE A 69 1.22 12.93 10.10
C ILE A 69 1.52 11.66 10.87
N ILE A 70 1.17 10.52 10.29
CA ILE A 70 1.33 9.18 10.87
C ILE A 70 2.54 8.50 10.22
N LEU A 71 3.37 7.86 11.04
CA LEU A 71 4.50 7.05 10.63
C LEU A 71 4.40 5.64 11.24
N GLU A 72 5.08 4.68 10.61
CA GLU A 72 5.34 3.38 11.24
C GLU A 72 6.23 3.56 12.48
N ALA A 73 6.02 2.74 13.51
CA ALA A 73 6.64 2.94 14.82
C ALA A 73 8.18 2.97 14.76
N ASP A 74 8.79 2.04 14.03
CA ASP A 74 10.24 1.95 13.81
C ASP A 74 10.80 3.19 13.10
N VAL A 75 10.07 3.71 12.12
CA VAL A 75 10.41 4.95 11.43
C VAL A 75 10.28 6.12 12.39
N ALA A 76 9.15 6.29 13.07
CA ALA A 76 8.95 7.40 14.01
C ALA A 76 10.03 7.46 15.08
N HIS A 77 10.40 6.32 15.67
CA HIS A 77 11.46 6.22 16.67
C HIS A 77 12.82 6.70 16.14
N SER A 78 13.08 6.52 14.85
CA SER A 78 14.33 6.98 14.20
C SER A 78 14.37 8.49 13.94
N PHE A 79 13.22 9.17 14.00
CA PHE A 79 13.09 10.60 13.64
C PHE A 79 12.48 11.46 14.76
N LEU A 80 12.38 10.97 16.01
CA LEU A 80 11.75 11.70 17.13
C LEU A 80 12.29 13.13 17.30
N ASP A 81 13.61 13.31 17.21
CA ASP A 81 14.24 14.62 17.38
C ASP A 81 13.94 15.59 16.23
N THR A 82 13.70 15.06 15.03
CA THR A 82 13.52 15.87 13.80
C THR A 82 12.05 16.09 13.46
N LEU A 83 11.18 15.13 13.81
CA LEU A 83 9.75 15.10 13.48
C LEU A 83 8.90 14.85 14.74
N PRO A 84 8.95 15.74 15.74
CA PRO A 84 8.31 15.53 17.04
C PRO A 84 6.78 15.66 17.04
N PHE A 85 6.20 16.09 15.92
CA PHE A 85 4.78 16.29 15.70
C PHE A 85 4.09 15.08 15.04
N THR A 86 4.81 13.97 14.88
CA THR A 86 4.31 12.76 14.21
C THR A 86 3.60 11.82 15.18
N TYR A 87 2.62 11.10 14.64
CA TYR A 87 1.84 10.09 15.35
C TYR A 87 2.30 8.69 14.93
N ILE A 88 2.08 7.71 15.80
CA ILE A 88 2.33 6.30 15.50
C ILE A 88 1.06 5.48 15.58
N ILE A 89 0.95 4.48 14.72
CA ILE A 89 0.00 3.39 14.91
C ILE A 89 0.76 2.23 15.55
N PRO A 90 0.35 1.75 16.75
CA PRO A 90 1.01 0.65 17.42
C PRO A 90 1.12 -0.61 16.54
N GLU A 91 2.21 -1.36 16.71
CA GLU A 91 2.37 -2.65 16.03
C GLU A 91 1.18 -3.58 16.33
N ASN A 92 0.83 -4.42 15.36
CA ASN A 92 -0.28 -5.38 15.42
C ASN A 92 -1.69 -4.79 15.51
N THR A 93 -1.88 -3.50 15.20
CA THR A 93 -3.21 -2.87 15.09
C THR A 93 -3.57 -2.54 13.65
N MET A 94 -3.67 -3.56 12.78
CA MET A 94 -3.97 -3.36 11.34
C MET A 94 -5.32 -2.67 11.09
N ASP A 95 -6.29 -2.90 11.98
CA ASP A 95 -7.60 -2.25 11.89
C ASP A 95 -7.52 -0.74 12.15
N GLU A 96 -6.54 -0.29 12.94
CA GLU A 96 -6.34 1.14 13.23
C GLU A 96 -5.89 1.92 12.00
N TYR A 97 -5.07 1.31 11.12
CA TYR A 97 -4.73 1.92 9.83
C TYR A 97 -5.99 2.21 9.01
N THR A 98 -6.88 1.23 8.91
CA THR A 98 -8.13 1.37 8.15
C THR A 98 -9.08 2.39 8.78
N ARG A 99 -9.06 2.52 10.12
CA ARG A 99 -9.94 3.44 10.87
C ARG A 99 -9.47 4.89 10.83
N THR A 100 -8.17 5.13 10.67
CA THR A 100 -7.57 6.46 10.89
C THR A 100 -7.01 7.11 9.63
N VAL A 101 -6.51 6.34 8.65
CA VAL A 101 -5.75 6.91 7.52
C VAL A 101 -6.68 7.37 6.39
N ASP A 102 -6.62 8.67 6.04
CA ASP A 102 -7.38 9.23 4.92
C ASP A 102 -6.72 8.97 3.58
N PHE A 103 -5.40 9.15 3.52
CA PHE A 103 -4.59 8.88 2.33
C PHE A 103 -3.15 8.49 2.74
N VAL A 104 -2.44 7.86 1.82
CA VAL A 104 -1.08 7.37 2.05
C VAL A 104 -0.12 8.04 1.07
N ILE A 105 1.01 8.52 1.58
CA ILE A 105 2.15 8.97 0.79
C ILE A 105 3.19 7.86 0.77
N THR A 106 3.63 7.44 -0.42
CA THR A 106 4.78 6.52 -0.53
C THR A 106 6.01 7.22 -1.08
N LEU A 107 7.17 6.98 -0.46
CA LEU A 107 8.48 7.53 -0.84
C LEU A 107 9.42 6.37 -1.16
N GLY A 108 9.64 6.05 -2.43
CA GLY A 108 10.55 4.97 -2.81
C GLY A 108 10.25 4.31 -4.15
N GLY A 109 10.20 2.98 -4.14
CA GLY A 109 9.99 2.09 -5.30
C GLY A 109 8.60 1.45 -5.31
N ASP A 110 8.29 0.61 -6.30
CA ASP A 110 7.01 -0.13 -6.36
C ASP A 110 6.78 -1.00 -5.10
N GLY A 111 7.86 -1.50 -4.47
CA GLY A 111 7.80 -2.25 -3.23
C GLY A 111 7.19 -1.49 -2.05
N THR A 112 7.27 -0.15 -2.00
CA THR A 112 6.61 0.62 -0.93
C THR A 112 5.09 0.58 -1.11
N VAL A 113 4.59 0.61 -2.34
CA VAL A 113 3.15 0.48 -2.64
C VAL A 113 2.65 -0.92 -2.28
N LEU A 114 3.44 -1.96 -2.55
CA LEU A 114 3.12 -3.33 -2.11
C LEU A 114 3.06 -3.46 -0.59
N HIS A 115 3.98 -2.80 0.12
CA HIS A 115 3.95 -2.71 1.57
C HIS A 115 2.65 -2.07 2.06
N VAL A 116 2.24 -0.92 1.48
CA VAL A 116 0.94 -0.30 1.78
C VAL A 116 -0.21 -1.29 1.56
N SER A 117 -0.25 -1.99 0.42
CA SER A 117 -1.31 -2.96 0.16
C SER A 117 -1.38 -4.07 1.23
N SER A 118 -0.27 -4.40 1.88
CA SER A 118 -0.23 -5.42 2.95
C SER A 118 -0.74 -4.92 4.31
N LEU A 119 -0.68 -3.59 4.55
CA LEU A 119 -1.18 -2.94 5.76
C LEU A 119 -2.71 -2.79 5.77
N PHE A 120 -3.32 -2.74 4.59
CA PHE A 120 -4.77 -2.53 4.41
C PHE A 120 -5.43 -3.80 3.85
N PRO A 121 -5.84 -4.75 4.72
CA PRO A 121 -6.44 -6.00 4.27
C PRO A 121 -7.79 -5.80 3.54
N GLN A 122 -8.51 -4.73 3.90
CA GLN A 122 -9.82 -4.36 3.37
C GLN A 122 -9.70 -3.16 2.43
N ALA A 123 -10.50 -2.11 2.60
CA ALA A 123 -10.43 -0.90 1.78
C ALA A 123 -9.06 -0.21 1.93
N MET A 124 -8.42 0.08 0.79
CA MET A 124 -7.22 0.91 0.76
C MET A 124 -7.62 2.37 0.61
N PRO A 125 -7.06 3.28 1.43
CA PRO A 125 -7.18 4.71 1.16
C PRO A 125 -6.44 5.09 -0.14
N PRO A 126 -6.73 6.25 -0.74
CA PRO A 126 -5.98 6.77 -1.88
C PRO A 126 -4.48 6.80 -1.58
N VAL A 127 -3.68 6.24 -2.49
CA VAL A 127 -2.22 6.19 -2.37
C VAL A 127 -1.61 7.15 -3.39
N ILE A 128 -0.84 8.12 -2.91
CA ILE A 128 -0.04 9.01 -3.75
C ILE A 128 1.43 8.63 -3.61
N SER A 129 2.06 8.36 -4.75
CA SER A 129 3.33 7.65 -4.77
C SER A 129 4.41 8.46 -5.49
N PHE A 130 5.52 8.69 -4.79
CA PHE A 130 6.66 9.47 -5.27
C PHE A 130 7.91 8.60 -5.45
N SER A 131 8.47 8.64 -6.66
CA SER A 131 9.76 8.03 -6.96
C SER A 131 10.92 8.89 -6.46
N MET A 132 11.99 8.21 -6.01
CA MET A 132 13.24 8.81 -5.51
C MET A 132 14.40 8.69 -6.52
N GLY A 133 14.08 8.52 -7.81
CA GLY A 133 15.04 8.22 -8.86
C GLY A 133 14.33 7.61 -10.07
N THR A 134 14.71 6.39 -10.45
CA THR A 134 14.07 5.67 -11.56
C THR A 134 12.56 5.56 -11.38
N LEU A 135 11.82 5.93 -12.42
CA LEU A 135 10.36 5.83 -12.42
C LEU A 135 9.94 4.35 -12.40
N GLY A 136 9.22 3.95 -11.35
CA GLY A 136 8.59 2.63 -11.26
C GLY A 136 7.25 2.59 -12.00
N PHE A 137 6.65 1.41 -12.15
CA PHE A 137 5.36 1.27 -12.83
C PHE A 137 4.19 1.80 -11.99
N LEU A 138 4.35 1.83 -10.66
CA LEU A 138 3.32 2.26 -9.72
C LEU A 138 3.51 3.71 -9.23
N LEU A 139 4.59 4.38 -9.64
CA LEU A 139 5.03 5.67 -9.11
C LEU A 139 4.89 6.78 -10.17
N PRO A 140 3.73 7.44 -10.27
CA PRO A 140 3.49 8.42 -11.33
C PRO A 140 4.21 9.76 -11.10
N PHE A 141 4.61 10.08 -9.86
CA PHE A 141 5.19 11.38 -9.52
C PHE A 141 6.67 11.25 -9.15
N HIS A 142 7.48 12.19 -9.62
CA HIS A 142 8.83 12.39 -9.08
C HIS A 142 8.73 13.19 -7.78
N ILE A 143 9.58 12.88 -6.79
CA ILE A 143 9.55 13.54 -5.48
C ILE A 143 9.61 15.07 -5.56
N HIS A 144 10.30 15.66 -6.53
CA HIS A 144 10.38 17.12 -6.70
C HIS A 144 9.01 17.82 -6.87
N HIS A 145 7.98 17.08 -7.30
CA HIS A 145 6.64 17.62 -7.52
C HIS A 145 5.69 17.38 -6.34
N PHE A 146 6.19 16.92 -5.19
CA PHE A 146 5.33 16.57 -4.06
C PHE A 146 4.45 17.72 -3.57
N ARG A 147 4.98 18.95 -3.54
CA ARG A 147 4.24 20.12 -3.04
C ARG A 147 3.01 20.39 -3.89
N GLU A 148 3.18 20.40 -5.20
CA GLU A 148 2.07 20.60 -6.13
C GLU A 148 1.06 19.47 -6.02
N ALA A 149 1.51 18.22 -6.10
CA ALA A 149 0.62 17.06 -6.11
C ALA A 149 -0.19 16.93 -4.79
N LEU A 150 0.45 17.14 -3.64
CA LEU A 150 -0.22 17.11 -2.33
C LEU A 150 -1.14 18.31 -2.11
N THR A 151 -0.75 19.52 -2.55
CA THR A 151 -1.64 20.70 -2.46
C THR A 151 -2.93 20.45 -3.23
N ARG A 152 -2.84 19.90 -4.45
CA ARG A 152 -4.02 19.56 -5.26
C ARG A 152 -4.90 18.53 -4.57
N LEU A 153 -4.30 17.51 -3.94
CA LEU A 153 -5.01 16.46 -3.22
C LEU A 153 -5.75 17.00 -2.00
N ILE A 154 -5.05 17.74 -1.15
CA ILE A 154 -5.57 18.21 0.14
C ILE A 154 -6.63 19.30 -0.07
N CYS A 155 -6.41 20.22 -1.02
CA CYS A 155 -7.35 21.31 -1.31
C CYS A 155 -8.59 20.87 -2.10
N GLY A 156 -8.79 19.57 -2.32
CA GLY A 156 -10.00 19.03 -2.94
C GLY A 156 -10.14 19.33 -4.43
N GLN A 157 -9.03 19.56 -5.14
CA GLN A 157 -9.08 19.60 -6.60
C GLN A 157 -9.41 18.21 -7.15
N GLU A 158 -10.06 18.15 -8.31
CA GLU A 158 -10.33 16.87 -8.96
C GLU A 158 -9.03 16.13 -9.32
N ILE A 159 -8.87 14.94 -8.76
CA ILE A 159 -7.76 14.05 -9.04
C ILE A 159 -8.28 12.77 -9.64
N SER A 160 -7.69 12.39 -10.78
CA SER A 160 -7.95 11.10 -11.39
C SER A 160 -7.36 9.99 -10.53
N LEU A 161 -8.20 9.00 -10.22
CA LEU A 161 -7.82 7.77 -9.55
C LEU A 161 -7.69 6.63 -10.56
N LEU A 162 -6.70 5.79 -10.34
CA LEU A 162 -6.56 4.51 -11.01
C LEU A 162 -6.86 3.41 -10.00
N LEU A 163 -8.02 2.76 -10.14
CA LEU A 163 -8.36 1.60 -9.33
C LEU A 163 -7.58 0.38 -9.84
N ARG A 164 -6.83 -0.25 -8.94
CA ARG A 164 -6.04 -1.45 -9.24
C ARG A 164 -6.66 -2.65 -8.54
N MET A 165 -6.93 -3.71 -9.30
CA MET A 165 -7.45 -4.97 -8.78
C MET A 165 -6.43 -5.63 -7.83
N ARG A 166 -6.93 -6.32 -6.80
CA ARG A 166 -6.16 -7.21 -5.94
C ARG A 166 -6.79 -8.61 -5.94
N LEU A 167 -5.97 -9.65 -5.91
CA LEU A 167 -6.43 -11.03 -5.69
C LEU A 167 -6.73 -11.24 -4.21
N ALA A 168 -7.71 -12.08 -3.90
CA ALA A 168 -7.91 -12.62 -2.56
C ALA A 168 -7.34 -14.05 -2.55
N CYS A 169 -6.29 -14.27 -1.77
CA CYS A 169 -5.61 -15.57 -1.69
C CYS A 169 -5.84 -16.20 -0.32
N SER A 170 -6.31 -17.44 -0.29
CA SER A 170 -6.39 -18.26 0.92
C SER A 170 -5.60 -19.55 0.74
N MET A 171 -5.02 -20.04 1.83
CA MET A 171 -4.27 -21.29 1.84
C MET A 171 -5.03 -22.30 2.69
N HIS A 172 -5.13 -23.52 2.18
CA HIS A 172 -5.88 -24.60 2.81
C HIS A 172 -5.01 -25.86 2.90
N GLN A 173 -5.17 -26.59 4.00
CA GLN A 173 -4.65 -27.94 4.13
C GLN A 173 -5.40 -28.89 3.18
N SER A 174 -4.87 -30.10 2.98
CA SER A 174 -5.51 -31.13 2.15
C SER A 174 -6.89 -31.57 2.64
N ASN A 175 -7.18 -31.38 3.94
CA ASN A 175 -8.51 -31.61 4.54
C ASN A 175 -9.47 -30.41 4.37
N GLY A 176 -9.04 -29.32 3.72
CA GLY A 176 -9.82 -28.11 3.51
C GLY A 176 -9.69 -27.04 4.60
N GLU A 177 -9.06 -27.37 5.74
CA GLU A 177 -8.91 -26.43 6.85
C GLU A 177 -7.99 -25.26 6.47
N PRO A 178 -8.35 -24.02 6.80
CA PRO A 178 -7.55 -22.86 6.43
C PRO A 178 -6.23 -22.80 7.21
N ILE A 179 -5.17 -22.37 6.54
CA ILE A 179 -3.85 -22.17 7.12
C ILE A 179 -3.67 -20.70 7.44
N ALA A 180 -3.51 -20.38 8.73
CA ALA A 180 -3.11 -19.05 9.17
C ALA A 180 -1.62 -18.82 8.92
N TRP A 181 -1.29 -17.74 8.20
CA TRP A 181 0.08 -17.31 7.94
C TRP A 181 0.55 -16.33 9.02
N HIS A 182 1.74 -16.56 9.59
CA HIS A 182 2.35 -15.74 10.66
C HIS A 182 1.42 -15.43 11.86
N GLY A 183 0.56 -16.38 12.26
CA GLY A 183 -0.32 -16.18 13.42
C GLY A 183 -1.38 -15.09 13.23
N LYS A 184 -1.61 -14.62 12.00
CA LYS A 184 -2.70 -13.69 11.69
C LYS A 184 -4.06 -14.39 11.80
N ALA A 185 -5.05 -13.69 12.35
CA ALA A 185 -6.43 -14.18 12.43
C ALA A 185 -7.10 -14.33 11.06
N SER A 186 -6.65 -13.57 10.05
CA SER A 186 -7.18 -13.67 8.68
C SER A 186 -6.61 -14.88 7.94
N THR A 187 -7.50 -15.61 7.28
CA THR A 187 -7.19 -16.74 6.38
C THR A 187 -7.15 -16.33 4.91
N THR A 188 -7.49 -15.08 4.61
CA THR A 188 -7.46 -14.48 3.27
C THR A 188 -6.51 -13.29 3.23
N TYR A 189 -5.68 -13.23 2.19
CA TYR A 189 -4.63 -12.24 2.00
C TYR A 189 -4.86 -11.49 0.69
N PRO A 190 -4.97 -10.15 0.70
CA PRO A 190 -5.04 -9.38 -0.53
C PRO A 190 -3.66 -9.30 -1.18
N VAL A 191 -3.62 -9.51 -2.49
CA VAL A 191 -2.38 -9.55 -3.26
C VAL A 191 -2.50 -8.59 -4.45
N MET A 192 -1.66 -7.56 -4.47
CA MET A 192 -1.68 -6.53 -5.50
C MET A 192 -1.00 -6.96 -6.80
N ASN A 193 0.08 -7.74 -6.69
CA ASN A 193 0.91 -8.15 -7.81
C ASN A 193 0.59 -9.59 -8.22
N GLU A 194 1.17 -10.59 -7.56
CA GLU A 194 0.96 -11.99 -7.89
C GLU A 194 1.06 -12.92 -6.67
N VAL A 195 0.40 -14.07 -6.79
CA VAL A 195 0.69 -15.26 -5.99
C VAL A 195 1.61 -16.14 -6.81
N HIS A 196 2.76 -16.52 -6.24
CA HIS A 196 3.74 -17.38 -6.89
C HIS A 196 3.99 -18.63 -6.04
N VAL A 197 3.64 -19.80 -6.59
CA VAL A 197 3.99 -21.10 -6.02
C VAL A 197 5.28 -21.56 -6.70
N HIS A 198 6.33 -21.83 -5.94
CA HIS A 198 7.64 -22.19 -6.48
C HIS A 198 8.23 -23.39 -5.76
N ARG A 199 9.03 -24.21 -6.46
CA ARG A 199 9.79 -25.33 -5.88
C ARG A 199 10.83 -24.92 -4.83
N GLY A 200 11.05 -23.63 -4.64
CA GLY A 200 12.01 -23.11 -3.67
C GLY A 200 13.43 -23.63 -3.92
N ARG A 201 14.02 -24.29 -2.93
CA ARG A 201 15.38 -24.87 -3.00
C ARG A 201 15.38 -26.33 -3.48
N PHE A 202 14.22 -26.94 -3.70
CA PHE A 202 14.16 -28.33 -4.12
C PHE A 202 14.70 -28.46 -5.55
N PRO A 203 15.51 -29.50 -5.84
CA PRO A 203 16.14 -29.67 -7.14
C PRO A 203 15.17 -30.18 -8.22
N HIS A 204 14.04 -30.77 -7.80
CA HIS A 204 13.04 -31.34 -8.70
C HIS A 204 11.96 -30.31 -9.04
N LEU A 205 11.39 -30.44 -10.24
CA LEU A 205 10.21 -29.69 -10.65
C LEU A 205 9.03 -30.00 -9.73
N THR A 206 8.18 -29.01 -9.50
CA THR A 206 6.94 -29.18 -8.75
C THR A 206 5.80 -29.56 -9.70
N SER A 207 4.88 -30.39 -9.24
CA SER A 207 3.68 -30.80 -9.96
C SER A 207 2.48 -30.11 -9.32
N ILE A 208 1.79 -29.27 -10.08
CA ILE A 208 0.72 -28.40 -9.58
C ILE A 208 -0.55 -28.67 -10.38
N ASP A 209 -1.56 -29.27 -9.75
CA ASP A 209 -2.89 -29.39 -10.33
C ASP A 209 -3.62 -28.04 -10.27
N CYS A 210 -4.07 -27.57 -11.43
CA CYS A 210 -4.71 -26.28 -11.60
C CYS A 210 -6.20 -26.49 -11.88
N TYR A 211 -7.05 -25.77 -11.15
CA TYR A 211 -8.50 -25.78 -11.32
C TYR A 211 -9.01 -24.35 -11.52
N VAL A 212 -9.99 -24.18 -12.40
CA VAL A 212 -10.71 -22.90 -12.61
C VAL A 212 -12.19 -23.21 -12.48
N ASP A 213 -12.92 -22.45 -11.67
CA ASP A 213 -14.35 -22.67 -11.38
C ASP A 213 -14.66 -24.12 -10.95
N ASN A 214 -13.75 -24.72 -10.18
CA ASN A 214 -13.77 -26.13 -9.72
C ASN A 214 -13.62 -27.19 -10.84
N GLU A 215 -13.28 -26.78 -12.07
CA GLU A 215 -12.99 -27.69 -13.17
C GLU A 215 -11.47 -27.87 -13.35
N PHE A 216 -11.03 -29.10 -13.58
CA PHE A 216 -9.61 -29.39 -13.82
C PHE A 216 -9.18 -28.76 -15.14
N LEU A 217 -8.17 -27.89 -15.07
CA LEU A 217 -7.60 -27.22 -16.23
C LEU A 217 -6.39 -27.99 -16.75
N THR A 218 -5.39 -28.21 -15.90
CA THR A 218 -4.12 -28.85 -16.28
C THR A 218 -3.30 -29.27 -15.05
N ASN A 219 -2.34 -30.16 -15.26
CA ASN A 219 -1.25 -30.43 -14.32
C ASN A 219 0.02 -29.77 -14.84
N ALA A 220 0.50 -28.74 -14.13
CA ALA A 220 1.71 -28.01 -14.48
C ALA A 220 2.94 -28.65 -13.80
N VAL A 221 3.88 -29.17 -14.59
CA VAL A 221 5.19 -29.64 -14.13
C VAL A 221 6.23 -28.59 -14.49
N ALA A 222 6.62 -27.76 -13.51
CA ALA A 222 7.45 -26.59 -13.75
C ALA A 222 8.28 -26.21 -12.50
N ASP A 223 9.08 -25.15 -12.62
CA ASP A 223 9.70 -24.50 -11.46
C ASP A 223 8.63 -23.94 -10.50
N GLY A 224 7.52 -23.46 -11.05
CA GLY A 224 6.42 -22.87 -10.31
C GLY A 224 5.24 -22.44 -11.17
N LEU A 225 4.25 -21.81 -10.53
CA LEU A 225 3.07 -21.22 -11.15
C LEU A 225 2.84 -19.81 -10.60
N ILE A 226 2.59 -18.84 -11.49
CA ILE A 226 2.29 -17.45 -11.15
C ILE A 226 0.83 -17.15 -11.50
N VAL A 227 0.09 -16.62 -10.53
CA VAL A 227 -1.25 -16.04 -10.72
C VAL A 227 -1.17 -14.56 -10.42
N GLY A 228 -1.14 -13.73 -11.47
CA GLY A 228 -0.94 -12.28 -11.37
C GLY A 228 -2.20 -11.46 -11.63
N THR A 229 -2.24 -10.26 -11.06
CA THR A 229 -3.17 -9.19 -11.48
C THR A 229 -2.63 -8.50 -12.75
N PRO A 230 -3.44 -7.67 -13.44
CA PRO A 230 -2.93 -6.76 -14.47
C PRO A 230 -1.81 -5.84 -13.97
N THR A 231 -1.81 -5.49 -12.67
CA THR A 231 -0.70 -4.73 -12.07
C THR A 231 0.57 -5.58 -11.94
N GLY A 232 0.45 -6.85 -11.57
CA GLY A 232 1.56 -7.81 -11.48
C GLY A 232 2.10 -8.27 -12.84
N SER A 233 1.44 -7.96 -13.95
CA SER A 233 1.91 -8.33 -15.30
C SER A 233 3.31 -7.81 -15.62
N THR A 234 3.67 -6.62 -15.11
CA THR A 234 4.99 -6.01 -15.28
C THR A 234 5.99 -6.40 -14.18
N ALA A 235 5.59 -7.26 -13.23
CA ALA A 235 6.42 -7.73 -12.14
C ALA A 235 7.04 -9.10 -12.48
N TYR A 236 6.87 -10.12 -11.65
CA TYR A 236 7.54 -11.40 -11.88
C TYR A 236 6.98 -12.14 -13.11
N SER A 237 5.72 -11.90 -13.46
CA SER A 237 5.09 -12.41 -14.68
C SER A 237 5.88 -12.01 -15.95
N LEU A 238 6.34 -10.76 -16.03
CA LEU A 238 7.13 -10.28 -17.18
C LEU A 238 8.45 -11.03 -17.32
N SER A 239 9.15 -11.25 -16.21
CA SER A 239 10.39 -12.03 -16.19
C SER A 239 10.19 -13.50 -16.58
N ALA A 240 8.99 -14.04 -16.35
CA ALA A 240 8.59 -15.39 -16.74
C ALA A 240 8.06 -15.49 -18.19
N GLY A 241 7.99 -14.37 -18.93
CA GLY A 241 7.55 -14.33 -20.33
C GLY A 241 6.04 -14.18 -20.55
N GLY A 242 5.32 -13.63 -19.57
CA GLY A 242 3.89 -13.31 -19.68
C GLY A 242 3.56 -12.06 -20.50
#